data_AF-A0A0D7F4N3-F1
#
_entry.id   AF-A0A0D7F4N3-F1
#
_cell.length_a   1.000
_cell.length_b   1.000
_cell.length_c   1.000
_cell.angle_alpha   90.00
_cell.angle_beta   90.00
_cell.angle_gamma   90.00
#
_symmetry.space_group_name_H-M   'P 1'
#
loop_
_entity.id
_entity.type
_entity.pdbx_description
1 polymer ?
#
loop_
_entity_poly.entity_id
_entity_poly.type
_entity_poly.pdbx_seq_one_letter_code
_entity_poly.pdbx_strand_id
1 'polypeptide(L)'
;MNMQVLDARRDTRGSYKVDVGRGERVGRVSSEWFSRPADERYLSLSELARSVRDRADRSRTRVVESALIHVEANRSDPERLALILPGTDTAIAPTHWSFGQLASLVGAPAAYLRQLPAALAAINLQYGLTSNRAEQIKTLETDDGHTELRAVTGPDYGRIFDVELVEAVQRIAGNGTGDTRWKVPGVLDWSTGIYNPRVDITQDTTTLYASDRDVFLFLVDDLNPIEAGRLPDGSPDLYFRGFYCWNSEVG
;
A
#
# COMPACT_ATOMS: atom_id res chain seq x y z
N MET A 1 2.45 -19.99 -44.86
CA MET A 1 2.37 -20.91 -43.71
C MET A 1 1.37 -20.29 -42.74
N ASN A 2 0.11 -20.70 -42.84
CA ASN A 2 -1.00 -20.11 -42.08
C ASN A 2 -1.05 -20.74 -40.69
N MET A 3 -0.81 -19.93 -39.67
CA MET A 3 -1.00 -20.30 -38.28
C MET A 3 -2.49 -20.29 -37.99
N GLN A 4 -3.12 -21.46 -38.07
CA GLN A 4 -4.49 -21.65 -37.61
C GLN A 4 -4.50 -21.59 -36.08
N VAL A 5 -5.04 -20.51 -35.55
CA VAL A 5 -5.48 -20.43 -34.16
C VAL A 5 -6.63 -21.42 -34.02
N LEU A 6 -6.37 -22.55 -33.37
CA LEU A 6 -7.39 -23.54 -33.05
C LEU A 6 -8.34 -22.92 -32.03
N ASP A 7 -9.58 -22.69 -32.45
CA ASP A 7 -10.70 -22.27 -31.60
C ASP A 7 -11.04 -23.46 -30.68
N ALA A 8 -10.34 -23.54 -29.56
CA ALA A 8 -10.66 -24.49 -28.50
C ALA A 8 -12.10 -24.24 -28.07
N ARG A 9 -12.92 -25.30 -28.06
CA ARG A 9 -14.35 -25.28 -27.73
C ARG A 9 -14.63 -24.24 -26.63
N ARG A 10 -15.22 -23.11 -27.04
CA ARG A 10 -15.75 -22.08 -26.14
C ARG A 10 -16.70 -22.75 -25.18
N ASP A 11 -16.25 -23.01 -23.96
CA ASP A 11 -17.16 -23.29 -22.88
C ASP A 11 -17.97 -22.01 -22.64
N THR A 12 -19.26 -22.08 -22.91
CA THR A 12 -20.23 -20.97 -22.99
C THR A 12 -20.39 -20.17 -21.68
N ARG A 13 -19.56 -20.42 -20.66
CA ARG A 13 -19.53 -19.69 -19.39
C ARG A 13 -18.17 -19.11 -18.99
N GLY A 14 -17.09 -19.41 -19.71
CA GLY A 14 -15.80 -18.76 -19.48
C GLY A 14 -15.19 -18.93 -18.09
N SER A 15 -15.58 -19.97 -17.35
CA SER A 15 -15.05 -20.32 -16.02
C SER A 15 -14.07 -21.50 -16.11
N TYR A 16 -13.17 -21.63 -15.14
CA TYR A 16 -12.08 -22.61 -15.13
C TYR A 16 -12.11 -23.44 -13.85
N LYS A 17 -11.92 -24.77 -13.96
CA LYS A 17 -11.78 -25.64 -12.78
C LYS A 17 -10.36 -25.50 -12.20
N VAL A 18 -10.26 -25.28 -10.90
CA VAL A 18 -8.99 -25.15 -10.18
C VAL A 18 -8.89 -26.27 -9.14
N ASP A 19 -7.76 -26.98 -9.11
CA ASP A 19 -7.40 -27.94 -8.06
C ASP A 19 -6.41 -27.29 -7.09
N VAL A 20 -6.90 -26.79 -5.97
CA VAL A 20 -6.12 -26.08 -4.95
C VAL A 20 -5.19 -26.98 -4.14
N GLY A 21 -5.33 -28.30 -4.27
CA GLY A 21 -4.42 -29.29 -3.65
C GLY A 21 -3.10 -29.44 -4.42
N ARG A 22 -2.98 -28.81 -5.59
CA ARG A 22 -1.79 -28.86 -6.45
C ARG A 22 -1.10 -27.50 -6.50
N GLY A 23 0.22 -27.52 -6.68
CA GLY A 23 1.05 -26.33 -6.81
C GLY A 23 1.38 -25.68 -5.46
N GLU A 24 1.82 -24.41 -5.52
CA GLU A 24 2.21 -23.62 -4.37
C GLU A 24 1.29 -22.40 -4.21
N ARG A 25 1.05 -22.00 -2.95
CA ARG A 25 0.21 -20.85 -2.62
C ARG A 25 1.05 -19.67 -2.16
N VAL A 26 0.98 -18.56 -2.91
CA VAL A 26 1.55 -17.28 -2.47
C VAL A 26 0.55 -16.56 -1.56
N GLY A 27 0.83 -16.53 -0.25
CA GLY A 27 -0.07 -15.95 0.75
C GLY A 27 -0.14 -14.42 0.78
N ARG A 28 0.76 -13.72 0.08
CA ARG A 28 0.87 -12.25 0.11
C ARG A 28 -0.41 -11.56 -0.39
N VAL A 29 -0.95 -11.97 -1.54
CA VAL A 29 -2.17 -11.36 -2.09
C VAL A 29 -3.37 -11.61 -1.15
N SER A 30 -3.49 -12.84 -0.63
CA SER A 30 -4.57 -13.18 0.30
C SER A 30 -4.46 -12.45 1.64
N SER A 31 -3.25 -12.16 2.13
CA SER A 31 -3.09 -11.41 3.37
C SER A 31 -3.54 -9.96 3.21
N GLU A 32 -3.27 -9.36 2.06
CA GLU A 32 -3.75 -8.00 1.75
C GLU A 32 -5.29 -7.99 1.71
N TRP A 33 -5.93 -8.87 0.95
CA TRP A 33 -7.40 -8.93 0.92
C TRP A 33 -8.02 -9.09 2.32
N PHE A 34 -7.41 -9.92 3.17
CA PHE A 34 -7.91 -10.18 4.53
C PHE A 34 -7.74 -8.97 5.47
N SER A 35 -6.63 -8.23 5.37
CA SER A 35 -6.29 -7.16 6.31
C SER A 35 -6.88 -5.80 5.95
N ARG A 36 -7.29 -5.60 4.69
CA ARG A 36 -7.68 -4.28 4.18
C ARG A 36 -9.14 -3.97 4.54
N PRO A 37 -9.43 -2.90 5.32
CA PRO A 37 -10.80 -2.48 5.60
C PRO A 37 -11.45 -1.86 4.36
N ALA A 38 -12.77 -1.65 4.40
CA ALA A 38 -13.55 -1.27 3.22
C ALA A 38 -13.21 0.13 2.66
N ASP A 39 -12.73 1.05 3.50
CA ASP A 39 -12.29 2.39 3.13
C ASP A 39 -10.92 2.41 2.43
N GLU A 40 -10.15 1.33 2.53
CA GLU A 40 -8.87 1.17 1.82
C GLU A 40 -9.02 0.47 0.46
N ARG A 41 -10.24 0.15 0.03
CA ARG A 41 -10.52 -0.69 -1.14
C ARG A 41 -11.17 0.11 -2.27
N TYR A 42 -10.60 -0.04 -3.47
CA TYR A 42 -10.96 0.77 -4.65
C TYR A 42 -11.44 -0.12 -5.79
N LEU A 43 -12.41 0.33 -6.59
CA LEU A 43 -13.00 -0.51 -7.63
C LEU A 43 -12.30 -0.35 -8.98
N SER A 44 -11.44 0.65 -9.10
CA SER A 44 -10.66 0.89 -10.30
C SER A 44 -9.38 1.65 -10.03
N LEU A 45 -8.42 1.57 -10.96
CA LEU A 45 -7.18 2.32 -10.86
C LEU A 45 -7.41 3.84 -10.91
N SER A 46 -8.46 4.32 -11.58
CA SER A 46 -8.78 5.76 -11.62
C SER A 46 -9.26 6.29 -10.26
N GLU A 47 -10.09 5.53 -9.55
CA GLU A 47 -10.51 5.89 -8.20
C GLU A 47 -9.33 5.89 -7.24
N LEU A 48 -8.51 4.84 -7.30
CA LEU A 48 -7.31 4.73 -6.50
C LEU A 48 -6.33 5.87 -6.78
N ALA A 49 -6.06 6.16 -8.06
CA ALA A 49 -5.16 7.24 -8.49
C ALA A 49 -5.63 8.61 -7.99
N ARG A 50 -6.94 8.86 -7.97
CA ARG A 50 -7.50 10.09 -7.42
C ARG A 50 -7.20 10.20 -5.92
N SER A 51 -7.50 9.15 -5.15
CA SER A 51 -7.26 9.12 -3.71
C SER A 51 -5.79 9.37 -3.35
N VAL A 52 -4.86 8.65 -3.97
CA VAL A 52 -3.43 8.81 -3.67
C VAL A 52 -2.87 10.14 -4.21
N ARG A 53 -3.43 10.71 -5.28
CA ARG A 53 -3.06 12.04 -5.78
C ARG A 53 -3.53 13.13 -4.83
N ASP A 54 -4.79 13.11 -4.40
CA ASP A 54 -5.34 14.07 -3.43
C ASP A 54 -4.55 14.05 -2.11
N ARG A 55 -4.03 12.89 -1.73
CA ARG A 55 -3.11 12.76 -0.59
C ARG A 55 -1.74 13.36 -0.85
N ALA A 56 -1.14 13.09 -2.01
CA ALA A 56 0.17 13.63 -2.39
C ALA A 56 0.13 15.16 -2.51
N ASP A 57 -0.93 15.72 -3.10
CA ASP A 57 -1.11 17.17 -3.29
C ASP A 57 -1.22 17.93 -1.96
N ARG A 58 -1.78 17.28 -0.92
CA ARG A 58 -1.86 17.82 0.45
C ARG A 58 -0.62 17.51 1.29
N SER A 59 0.37 16.86 0.71
CA SER A 59 1.59 16.46 1.43
C SER A 59 2.72 17.46 1.24
N ARG A 60 3.57 17.57 2.25
CA ARG A 60 4.79 18.38 2.20
C ARG A 60 5.96 17.59 2.75
N THR A 61 7.07 17.65 2.03
CA THR A 61 8.34 17.09 2.49
C THR A 61 9.27 18.22 2.93
N ARG A 62 9.97 18.04 4.06
CA ARG A 62 11.06 18.92 4.49
C ARG A 62 12.29 18.10 4.84
N VAL A 63 13.46 18.70 4.65
CA VAL A 63 14.72 18.21 5.24
C VAL A 63 15.08 19.21 6.33
N VAL A 64 15.18 18.74 7.57
CA VAL A 64 15.40 19.58 8.75
C VAL A 64 16.49 19.01 9.61
N GLU A 65 17.19 19.86 10.34
CA GLU A 65 18.16 19.42 11.33
C GLU A 65 17.44 18.82 12.54
N SER A 66 17.82 17.59 12.93
CA SER A 66 17.14 16.86 14.01
C SER A 66 17.20 17.62 15.34
N ALA A 67 18.34 18.24 15.63
CA ALA A 67 18.58 18.98 16.87
C ALA A 67 17.75 20.26 17.00
N LEU A 68 17.26 20.82 15.89
CA LEU A 68 16.43 22.03 15.87
C LEU A 68 14.93 21.73 15.99
N ILE A 69 14.54 20.45 16.01
CA ILE A 69 13.14 20.06 16.21
C ILE A 69 12.80 20.20 17.69
N HIS A 70 11.71 20.90 17.96
CA HIS A 70 11.18 21.03 19.32
C HIS A 70 10.01 20.06 19.53
N VAL A 71 10.05 19.31 20.61
CA VAL A 71 8.97 18.39 21.00
C VAL A 71 8.21 19.00 22.17
N GLU A 72 6.92 19.25 21.97
CA GLU A 72 6.04 19.81 22.97
C GLU A 72 5.02 18.76 23.43
N ALA A 73 4.78 18.71 24.74
CA ALA A 73 3.65 17.99 25.31
C ALA A 73 2.55 18.98 25.67
N ASN A 74 1.31 18.64 25.36
CA ASN A 74 0.17 19.48 25.69
C ASN A 74 -0.03 19.50 27.22
N ARG A 75 0.01 20.69 27.83
CA ARG A 75 -0.19 20.84 29.28
C ARG A 75 -1.60 20.50 29.74
N SER A 76 -2.58 20.59 28.85
CA SER A 76 -3.99 20.33 29.11
C SER A 76 -4.44 18.91 28.71
N ASP A 77 -3.58 18.17 27.99
CA ASP A 77 -3.86 16.80 27.54
C ASP A 77 -2.59 15.94 27.68
N PRO A 78 -2.50 15.09 28.73
CA PRO A 78 -1.30 14.31 29.03
C PRO A 78 -1.01 13.22 27.98
N GLU A 79 -1.90 12.98 27.03
CA GLU A 79 -1.73 11.99 25.97
C GLU A 79 -1.25 12.60 24.64
N ARG A 80 -1.25 13.94 24.52
CA ARG A 80 -0.88 14.62 23.27
C ARG A 80 0.52 15.20 23.31
N LEU A 81 1.30 14.82 22.31
CA LEU A 81 2.55 15.49 21.95
C LEU A 81 2.49 16.02 20.52
N ALA A 82 3.27 17.05 20.25
CA ALA A 82 3.46 17.61 18.92
C ALA A 82 4.93 17.99 18.70
N LEU A 83 5.30 18.17 17.44
CA LEU A 83 6.61 18.64 17.02
C LEU A 83 6.46 20.01 16.37
N ILE A 84 7.40 20.90 16.66
CA ILE A 84 7.59 22.17 15.95
C ILE A 84 8.85 22.00 15.11
N LEU A 85 8.68 22.02 13.79
CA LEU A 85 9.79 21.91 12.85
C LEU A 85 10.45 23.28 12.62
N PRO A 86 11.77 23.32 12.35
CA PRO A 86 12.48 24.57 12.05
C PRO A 86 11.82 25.38 10.94
N GLY A 87 11.65 26.69 11.19
CA GLY A 87 11.06 27.62 10.22
C GLY A 87 9.53 27.59 10.16
N THR A 88 8.86 26.95 11.14
CA THR A 88 7.40 26.93 11.26
C THR A 88 7.01 27.01 12.73
N ASP A 89 5.98 27.78 13.06
CA ASP A 89 5.40 27.78 14.41
C ASP A 89 4.19 26.83 14.52
N THR A 90 3.91 26.05 13.48
CA THR A 90 2.79 25.12 13.45
C THR A 90 3.18 23.83 14.16
N ALA A 91 2.43 23.48 15.21
CA ALA A 91 2.58 22.21 15.90
C ALA A 91 2.03 21.06 15.04
N ILE A 92 2.81 20.00 14.90
CA ILE A 92 2.49 18.84 14.05
C ILE A 92 2.42 17.59 14.92
N ALA A 93 1.29 16.89 14.90
CA ALA A 93 1.14 15.65 15.65
C ALA A 93 1.76 14.46 14.87
N PRO A 94 2.58 13.61 15.50
CA PRO A 94 3.04 12.39 14.86
C PRO A 94 1.93 11.34 14.85
N THR A 95 1.80 10.62 13.73
CA THR A 95 1.01 9.39 13.69
C THR A 95 1.65 8.31 14.56
N HIS A 96 0.91 7.23 14.85
CA HIS A 96 1.48 6.08 15.54
C HIS A 96 2.74 5.54 14.83
N TRP A 97 2.76 5.59 13.49
CA TRP A 97 3.89 5.17 12.68
C TRP A 97 5.09 6.10 12.79
N SER A 98 4.91 7.39 12.51
CA SER A 98 6.01 8.35 12.53
C SER A 98 6.58 8.56 13.93
N PHE A 99 5.76 8.40 14.98
CA PHE A 99 6.26 8.32 16.36
C PHE A 99 7.23 7.15 16.55
N GLY A 100 6.91 5.99 15.97
CA GLY A 100 7.80 4.82 15.98
C GLY A 100 9.10 5.10 15.24
N GLN A 101 9.02 5.80 14.11
CA GLN A 101 10.20 6.22 13.34
C GLN A 101 11.08 7.22 14.10
N LEU A 102 10.48 8.22 14.74
CA LEU A 102 11.17 9.19 15.60
C LEU A 102 11.91 8.49 16.75
N ALA A 103 11.22 7.57 17.45
CA ALA A 103 11.82 6.78 18.51
C ALA A 103 12.99 5.94 18.00
N SER A 104 12.82 5.24 16.88
CA SER A 104 13.88 4.45 16.25
C SER A 104 15.07 5.33 15.83
N LEU A 105 14.81 6.52 15.32
CA LEU A 105 15.85 7.46 14.87
C LEU A 105 16.76 7.89 16.03
N VAL A 106 16.19 8.09 17.22
CA VAL A 106 16.94 8.45 18.43
C VAL A 106 17.40 7.24 19.26
N GLY A 107 17.24 6.01 18.75
CA GLY A 107 17.63 4.78 19.44
C GLY A 107 16.78 4.43 20.66
N ALA A 108 15.56 4.96 20.77
CA ALA A 108 14.65 4.73 21.87
C ALA A 108 13.60 3.64 21.56
N PRO A 109 13.21 2.80 22.53
CA PRO A 109 12.15 1.81 22.32
C PRO A 109 10.75 2.46 22.20
N ALA A 110 10.18 2.48 21.00
CA ALA A 110 8.89 3.11 20.73
C ALA A 110 7.75 2.56 21.62
N ALA A 111 7.71 1.24 21.84
CA ALA A 111 6.68 0.59 22.64
C ALA A 111 6.70 1.08 24.11
N TYR A 112 7.88 1.34 24.65
CA TYR A 112 8.02 1.89 26.00
C TYR A 112 7.60 3.36 26.04
N LEU A 113 8.07 4.18 25.09
CA LEU A 113 7.72 5.61 25.05
C LEU A 113 6.21 5.85 24.90
N ARG A 114 5.48 4.98 24.21
CA ARG A 114 4.01 5.05 24.08
C ARG A 114 3.25 4.79 25.38
N GLN A 115 3.88 4.18 26.38
CA GLN A 115 3.27 3.94 27.69
C GLN A 115 3.53 5.08 28.67
N LEU A 116 4.40 6.03 28.31
CA LEU A 116 4.73 7.18 29.13
C LEU A 116 3.71 8.30 28.88
N PRO A 117 3.40 9.12 29.91
CA PRO A 117 2.76 10.41 29.70
C PRO A 117 3.50 11.23 28.64
N ALA A 118 2.77 11.98 27.82
CA ALA A 118 3.31 12.75 26.69
C ALA A 118 4.48 13.65 27.10
N ALA A 119 4.45 14.23 28.30
CA ALA A 119 5.56 15.04 28.84
C ALA A 119 6.87 14.26 28.98
N LEU A 120 6.81 13.03 29.50
CA LEU A 120 8.00 12.18 29.63
C LEU A 120 8.47 11.65 28.27
N ALA A 121 7.53 11.27 27.40
CA ALA A 121 7.86 10.88 26.03
C ALA A 121 8.54 12.04 25.28
N ALA A 122 8.01 13.26 25.40
CA ALA A 122 8.56 14.46 24.78
C ALA A 122 9.97 14.78 25.26
N ILE A 123 10.23 14.72 26.58
CA ILE A 123 11.59 14.94 27.13
C ILE A 123 12.58 13.91 26.59
N ASN A 124 12.19 12.63 26.56
CA ASN A 124 13.06 11.57 26.05
C ASN A 124 13.34 11.73 24.54
N LEU A 125 12.32 12.06 23.75
CA LEU A 125 12.47 12.33 22.32
C LEU A 125 13.32 13.57 22.07
N GLN A 126 13.10 14.66 22.81
CA GLN A 126 13.88 15.90 22.69
C GLN A 126 15.36 15.65 22.99
N TYR A 127 15.66 14.96 24.10
CA TYR A 127 17.03 14.58 24.44
C TYR A 127 17.68 13.76 23.33
N GLY A 128 16.93 12.78 22.81
CA GLY A 128 17.34 11.95 21.71
C GLY A 128 17.65 12.74 20.44
N LEU A 129 16.76 13.65 20.03
CA LEU A 129 16.89 14.47 18.82
C LEU A 129 18.10 15.41 18.90
N THR A 130 18.34 16.03 20.06
CA THR A 130 19.48 16.92 20.28
C THR A 130 20.81 16.18 20.40
N SER A 131 20.80 14.93 20.89
CA SER A 131 22.02 14.13 21.09
C SER A 131 22.33 13.20 19.91
N ASN A 132 21.46 13.13 18.90
CA ASN A 132 21.60 12.21 17.78
C ASN A 132 22.73 12.63 16.83
N ARG A 133 23.46 11.66 16.29
CA ARG A 133 24.49 11.89 15.26
C ARG A 133 23.90 12.19 13.88
N ALA A 134 22.66 11.78 13.62
CA ALA A 134 21.98 12.11 12.38
C ALA A 134 21.64 13.60 12.36
N GLU A 135 22.45 14.39 11.65
CA GLU A 135 22.31 15.86 11.60
C GLU A 135 20.99 16.27 10.95
N GLN A 136 20.55 15.57 9.89
CA GLN A 136 19.35 15.90 9.13
C GLN A 136 18.38 14.72 9.01
N ILE A 137 17.08 15.03 9.01
CA ILE A 137 16.00 14.07 8.78
C ILE A 137 15.06 14.60 7.69
N LYS A 138 14.37 13.68 7.02
CA LYS A 138 13.33 14.00 6.04
C LYS A 138 11.95 13.69 6.61
N THR A 139 11.12 14.71 6.73
CA THR A 139 9.73 14.60 7.18
C THR A 139 8.79 14.45 5.99
N LEU A 140 7.67 13.76 6.20
CA LEU A 140 6.49 13.82 5.34
C LEU A 140 5.31 14.27 6.21
N GLU A 141 4.73 15.40 5.84
CA GLU A 141 3.61 16.03 6.51
C GLU A 141 2.38 15.97 5.59
N THR A 142 1.18 15.91 6.17
CA THR A 142 -0.07 16.10 5.42
C THR A 142 -0.99 17.04 6.17
N ASP A 143 -1.77 17.81 5.42
CA ASP A 143 -2.79 18.70 5.97
C ASP A 143 -4.19 18.21 5.57
N ASP A 144 -4.96 17.75 6.57
CA ASP A 144 -6.37 17.38 6.42
C ASP A 144 -7.24 18.06 7.50
N GLY A 145 -7.02 19.37 7.70
CA GLY A 145 -7.66 20.15 8.75
C GLY A 145 -6.83 20.26 10.03
N HIS A 146 -5.91 19.31 10.24
CA HIS A 146 -4.78 19.42 11.16
C HIS A 146 -3.53 18.84 10.49
N THR A 147 -2.38 19.46 10.75
CA THR A 147 -1.11 19.00 10.19
C THR A 147 -0.62 17.77 10.95
N GLU A 148 -0.46 16.67 10.25
CA GLU A 148 0.08 15.41 10.79
C GLU A 148 1.44 15.10 10.18
N LEU A 149 2.34 14.58 11.01
CA LEU A 149 3.62 14.04 10.58
C LEU A 149 3.41 12.57 10.27
N ARG A 150 3.37 12.22 8.98
CA ARG A 150 3.15 10.85 8.50
C ARG A 150 4.40 10.00 8.42
N ALA A 151 5.55 10.63 8.17
CA ALA A 151 6.82 9.91 8.14
C ALA A 151 8.00 10.74 8.64
N VAL A 152 8.96 10.03 9.24
CA VAL A 152 10.30 10.51 9.55
C VAL A 152 11.31 9.51 9.02
N THR A 153 12.16 9.95 8.10
CA THR A 153 13.09 9.11 7.37
C THR A 153 14.48 9.74 7.34
N GLY A 154 15.50 8.98 6.95
CA GLY A 154 16.84 9.53 6.72
C GLY A 154 16.87 10.56 5.57
N PRO A 155 17.90 11.42 5.51
CA PRO A 155 17.97 12.49 4.51
C PRO A 155 18.06 11.93 3.07
N ASP A 156 18.72 10.78 2.91
CA ASP A 156 18.93 10.10 1.63
C ASP A 156 17.73 9.27 1.16
N TYR A 157 16.65 9.20 1.95
CA TYR A 157 15.46 8.44 1.56
C TYR A 157 14.81 9.04 0.31
N GLY A 158 14.89 8.33 -0.81
CA GLY A 158 14.20 8.66 -2.04
C GLY A 158 12.74 8.23 -1.95
N ARG A 159 11.83 9.21 -1.88
CA ARG A 159 10.39 8.94 -1.78
C ARG A 159 9.79 8.86 -3.18
N ILE A 160 9.20 7.71 -3.49
CA ILE A 160 8.30 7.54 -4.61
C ILE A 160 6.89 7.65 -4.04
N PHE A 161 6.10 8.61 -4.53
CA PHE A 161 4.72 8.74 -4.09
C PHE A 161 3.87 7.62 -4.67
N ASP A 162 2.85 7.19 -3.94
CA ASP A 162 1.98 6.08 -4.39
C ASP A 162 1.29 6.41 -5.73
N VAL A 163 1.01 7.68 -5.98
CA VAL A 163 0.47 8.16 -7.26
C VAL A 163 1.37 7.82 -8.44
N GLU A 164 2.70 7.89 -8.29
CA GLU A 164 3.64 7.59 -9.36
C GLU A 164 3.60 6.09 -9.73
N LEU A 165 3.49 5.21 -8.73
CA LEU A 165 3.31 3.78 -8.94
C LEU A 165 1.99 3.49 -9.65
N VAL A 166 0.89 4.07 -9.15
CA VAL A 166 -0.45 3.84 -9.71
C VAL A 166 -0.52 4.35 -11.15
N GLU A 167 0.01 5.52 -11.46
CA GLU A 167 0.09 6.06 -12.82
C GLU A 167 0.94 5.19 -13.75
N ALA A 168 2.04 4.63 -13.25
CA ALA A 168 2.86 3.69 -14.01
C ALA A 168 2.08 2.42 -14.38
N VAL A 169 1.30 1.88 -13.46
CA VAL A 169 0.43 0.72 -13.71
C VAL A 169 -0.73 1.10 -14.64
N GLN A 170 -1.34 2.28 -14.49
CA GLN A 170 -2.41 2.76 -15.38
C GLN A 170 -1.95 2.85 -16.84
N ARG A 171 -0.69 3.23 -17.11
CA ARG A 171 -0.14 3.27 -18.47
C ARG A 171 -0.17 1.91 -19.19
N ILE A 172 -0.12 0.80 -18.44
CA ILE A 172 -0.11 -0.56 -19.02
C ILE A 172 -1.46 -1.28 -18.88
N ALA A 173 -2.20 -1.02 -17.79
CA ALA A 173 -3.41 -1.73 -17.42
C ALA A 173 -4.69 -0.91 -17.64
N GLY A 174 -4.55 0.37 -18.00
CA GLY A 174 -5.64 1.32 -18.08
C GLY A 174 -6.36 1.46 -16.74
N ASN A 175 -7.65 1.17 -16.67
CA ASN A 175 -8.43 1.29 -15.44
C ASN A 175 -8.40 0.03 -14.56
N GLY A 176 -7.82 -1.06 -15.07
CA GLY A 176 -7.80 -2.35 -14.36
C GLY A 176 -9.17 -3.01 -14.27
N THR A 177 -10.15 -2.55 -15.07
CA THR A 177 -11.53 -3.05 -15.05
C THR A 177 -11.86 -3.88 -16.29
N GLY A 178 -10.84 -4.34 -17.02
CA GLY A 178 -11.00 -5.13 -18.27
C GLY A 178 -10.98 -4.30 -19.55
N ASP A 179 -10.64 -3.01 -19.45
CA ASP A 179 -10.39 -2.11 -20.57
C ASP A 179 -9.09 -2.46 -21.33
N THR A 180 -8.14 -3.10 -20.64
CA THR A 180 -6.99 -3.79 -21.23
C THR A 180 -7.01 -5.28 -20.87
N ARG A 181 -5.98 -6.04 -21.26
CA ARG A 181 -5.83 -7.44 -20.82
C ARG A 181 -5.60 -7.57 -19.32
N TRP A 182 -5.12 -6.53 -18.66
CA TRP A 182 -4.82 -6.53 -17.23
C TRP A 182 -6.03 -5.99 -16.48
N LYS A 183 -6.56 -6.81 -15.58
CA LYS A 183 -7.71 -6.43 -14.76
C LYS A 183 -7.65 -7.01 -13.36
N VAL A 184 -8.49 -6.47 -12.47
CA VAL A 184 -8.78 -7.11 -11.19
C VAL A 184 -9.20 -8.56 -11.44
N PRO A 185 -8.68 -9.52 -10.66
CA PRO A 185 -9.00 -10.94 -10.83
C PRO A 185 -10.49 -11.22 -10.68
N GLY A 186 -10.92 -12.29 -11.33
CA GLY A 186 -12.18 -12.94 -11.01
C GLY A 186 -12.16 -13.63 -9.65
N VAL A 187 -13.19 -14.42 -9.40
CA VAL A 187 -13.40 -15.08 -8.10
C VAL A 187 -13.37 -16.59 -8.25
N LEU A 188 -12.65 -17.25 -7.34
CA LEU A 188 -12.74 -18.69 -7.13
C LEU A 188 -13.87 -19.00 -6.15
N ASP A 189 -14.87 -19.75 -6.59
CA ASP A 189 -15.83 -20.37 -5.69
C ASP A 189 -15.17 -21.58 -5.02
N TRP A 190 -14.85 -21.44 -3.73
CA TRP A 190 -14.19 -22.48 -2.93
C TRP A 190 -15.03 -23.73 -2.72
N SER A 191 -16.36 -23.64 -2.82
CA SER A 191 -17.24 -24.81 -2.66
C SER A 191 -17.23 -25.71 -3.89
N THR A 192 -17.06 -25.11 -5.08
CA THR A 192 -17.08 -25.83 -6.35
C THR A 192 -15.68 -25.95 -6.98
N GLY A 193 -14.69 -25.20 -6.53
CA GLY A 193 -13.37 -25.09 -7.16
C GLY A 193 -13.43 -24.45 -8.56
N ILE A 194 -14.45 -23.64 -8.84
CA ILE A 194 -14.65 -23.01 -10.15
C ILE A 194 -14.23 -21.54 -10.06
N TYR A 195 -13.23 -21.17 -10.85
CA TYR A 195 -12.79 -19.79 -11.03
C TYR A 195 -13.56 -19.11 -12.16
N ASN A 196 -14.22 -18.00 -11.88
CA ASN A 196 -14.90 -17.18 -12.88
C ASN A 196 -14.14 -15.86 -13.09
N PRO A 197 -13.50 -15.62 -14.26
CA PRO A 197 -12.80 -14.37 -14.56
C PRO A 197 -13.75 -13.19 -14.79
N ARG A 198 -15.03 -13.42 -15.07
CA ARG A 198 -16.04 -12.40 -15.40
C ARG A 198 -16.99 -12.19 -14.23
N VAL A 199 -16.45 -11.58 -13.17
CA VAL A 199 -17.21 -11.17 -11.99
C VAL A 199 -17.10 -9.66 -11.85
N ASP A 200 -18.17 -9.03 -11.38
CA ASP A 200 -18.17 -7.60 -11.11
C ASP A 200 -17.17 -7.25 -10.00
N ILE A 201 -16.52 -6.11 -10.16
CA ILE A 201 -15.59 -5.58 -9.16
C ILE A 201 -16.41 -4.89 -8.08
N THR A 202 -16.33 -5.42 -6.87
CA THR A 202 -16.99 -4.90 -5.68
C THR A 202 -15.94 -4.69 -4.58
N GLN A 203 -16.39 -4.12 -3.46
CA GLN A 203 -15.57 -3.99 -2.27
C GLN A 203 -15.06 -5.33 -1.73
N ASP A 204 -15.74 -6.44 -2.02
CA ASP A 204 -15.33 -7.77 -1.58
C ASP A 204 -14.44 -8.50 -2.58
N THR A 205 -14.45 -8.11 -3.86
CA THR A 205 -13.71 -8.78 -4.93
C THR A 205 -12.51 -8.00 -5.44
N THR A 206 -12.39 -6.72 -5.10
CA THR A 206 -11.25 -5.90 -5.53
C THR A 206 -9.94 -6.33 -4.90
N THR A 207 -8.85 -6.05 -5.61
CA THR A 207 -7.46 -6.26 -5.21
C THR A 207 -6.60 -5.00 -5.37
N LEU A 208 -7.28 -3.84 -5.35
CA LEU A 208 -6.69 -2.51 -5.41
C LEU A 208 -6.88 -1.85 -4.06
N TYR A 209 -5.77 -1.62 -3.36
CA TYR A 209 -5.77 -1.14 -1.99
C TYR A 209 -4.85 0.05 -1.79
N ALA A 210 -5.27 1.01 -0.97
CA ALA A 210 -4.39 2.02 -0.40
C ALA A 210 -4.82 2.40 1.01
N SER A 211 -3.87 2.30 1.93
CA SER A 211 -3.97 2.81 3.31
C SER A 211 -3.33 4.19 3.41
N ASP A 212 -3.34 4.76 4.62
CA ASP A 212 -2.53 5.91 5.02
C ASP A 212 -1.01 5.62 5.05
N ARG A 213 -0.55 4.42 4.69
CA ARG A 213 0.87 4.04 4.76
C ARG A 213 1.40 3.46 3.45
N ASP A 214 0.58 2.73 2.71
CA ASP A 214 1.00 2.00 1.53
C ASP A 214 -0.11 1.83 0.49
N VAL A 215 0.31 1.42 -0.71
CA VAL A 215 -0.56 1.00 -1.81
C VAL A 215 -0.22 -0.44 -2.20
N PHE A 216 -1.23 -1.23 -2.53
CA PHE A 216 -1.08 -2.57 -3.07
C PHE A 216 -2.03 -2.79 -4.24
N LEU A 217 -1.51 -3.33 -5.34
CA LEU A 217 -2.25 -3.59 -6.57
C LEU A 217 -2.01 -5.03 -6.98
N PHE A 218 -3.04 -5.78 -7.35
CA PHE A 218 -2.86 -7.06 -8.03
C PHE A 218 -3.75 -7.13 -9.27
N LEU A 219 -3.15 -7.46 -10.42
CA LEU A 219 -3.85 -7.52 -11.70
C LEU A 219 -3.45 -8.80 -12.44
N VAL A 220 -4.39 -9.31 -13.22
CA VAL A 220 -4.24 -10.55 -13.97
C VAL A 220 -4.70 -10.39 -15.41
N ASP A 221 -4.16 -11.26 -16.26
CA ASP A 221 -4.68 -11.55 -17.60
C ASP A 221 -5.27 -12.96 -17.57
N ASP A 222 -6.47 -13.06 -17.00
CA ASP A 222 -7.20 -14.31 -16.77
C ASP A 222 -8.20 -14.66 -17.88
N LEU A 223 -8.27 -13.81 -18.92
CA LEU A 223 -9.06 -14.03 -20.13
C LEU A 223 -8.24 -14.61 -21.29
N ASN A 224 -6.91 -14.56 -21.20
CA ASN A 224 -5.99 -15.08 -22.21
C ASN A 224 -5.00 -16.09 -21.59
N PRO A 225 -5.49 -17.28 -21.16
CA PRO A 225 -4.63 -18.30 -20.57
C PRO A 225 -3.59 -18.83 -21.56
N ILE A 226 -2.46 -19.27 -21.02
CA ILE A 226 -1.41 -19.99 -21.76
C ILE A 226 -1.56 -21.48 -21.46
N GLU A 227 -1.68 -22.29 -22.50
CA GLU A 227 -1.62 -23.75 -22.38
C GLU A 227 -0.14 -24.19 -22.42
N ALA A 228 0.36 -24.80 -21.34
CA ALA A 228 1.75 -25.27 -21.26
C ALA A 228 1.88 -26.80 -21.42
N GLY A 229 0.78 -27.50 -21.66
CA GLY A 229 0.75 -28.94 -21.82
C GLY A 229 -0.62 -29.54 -21.51
N ARG A 230 -0.62 -30.80 -21.10
CA ARG A 230 -1.82 -31.52 -20.68
C ARG A 230 -1.61 -32.13 -19.30
N LEU A 231 -2.67 -32.09 -18.50
CA LEU A 231 -2.76 -32.81 -17.24
C LEU A 231 -2.84 -34.33 -17.47
N PRO A 232 -2.62 -35.18 -16.45
CA PRO A 232 -2.72 -36.64 -16.59
C PRO A 232 -4.06 -37.16 -17.10
N ASP A 233 -5.13 -36.38 -16.94
CA ASP A 233 -6.48 -36.68 -17.45
C ASP A 233 -6.69 -36.24 -18.91
N GLY A 234 -5.66 -35.66 -19.56
CA GLY A 234 -5.67 -35.20 -20.94
C GLY A 234 -6.23 -33.79 -21.15
N SER A 235 -6.75 -33.14 -20.10
CA SER A 235 -7.22 -31.75 -20.14
C SER A 235 -6.04 -30.76 -20.26
N PRO A 236 -6.23 -29.56 -20.83
CA PRO A 236 -5.15 -28.59 -21.00
C PRO A 236 -4.66 -28.06 -19.64
N ASP A 237 -3.35 -27.96 -19.48
CA ASP A 237 -2.73 -27.32 -18.32
C ASP A 237 -2.61 -25.80 -18.57
N LEU A 238 -3.45 -25.02 -17.89
CA LEU A 238 -3.65 -23.60 -18.14
C LEU A 238 -2.95 -22.72 -17.10
N TYR A 239 -2.22 -21.73 -17.57
CA TYR A 239 -1.55 -20.73 -16.75
C TYR A 239 -2.13 -19.35 -17.03
N PHE A 240 -2.43 -18.62 -15.96
CA PHE A 240 -2.83 -17.22 -16.01
C PHE A 240 -1.66 -16.34 -15.60
N ARG A 241 -1.49 -15.22 -16.29
CA ARG A 241 -0.45 -14.25 -15.96
C ARG A 241 -1.00 -13.26 -14.96
N GLY A 242 -0.17 -12.83 -14.03
CA GLY A 242 -0.51 -11.78 -13.08
C GLY A 242 0.73 -11.13 -12.52
N PHE A 243 0.55 -9.95 -11.98
CA PHE A 243 1.58 -9.24 -11.23
C PHE A 243 0.94 -8.46 -10.09
N TYR A 244 1.68 -8.26 -9.02
CA TYR A 244 1.33 -7.30 -8.00
C TYR A 244 2.41 -6.24 -7.87
N CYS A 245 2.00 -5.06 -7.42
CA CYS A 245 2.89 -3.96 -7.10
C CYS A 245 2.56 -3.44 -5.70
N TRP A 246 3.58 -2.99 -4.99
CA TRP A 246 3.45 -2.42 -3.65
C TRP A 246 4.42 -1.27 -3.48
N ASN A 247 4.00 -0.21 -2.79
CA ASN A 247 4.84 0.91 -2.41
C ASN A 247 4.40 1.46 -1.04
N SER A 248 5.35 2.04 -0.30
CA SER A 248 5.11 2.79 0.93
C SER A 248 5.84 4.12 0.80
N GLU A 249 5.10 5.23 0.79
CA GLU A 249 5.69 6.57 0.80
C GLU A 249 6.24 6.99 2.17
N VAL A 250 5.94 6.20 3.22
CA VAL A 250 6.28 6.50 4.61
C VAL A 250 7.46 5.69 5.16
N GLY A 251 8.14 4.90 4.32
CA GLY A 251 9.26 4.03 4.73
C GLY A 251 8.86 2.61 5.06
#